data_AF-A0A518K942-F1
#
_entry.id   AF-A0A518K942-F1
#
_cell.length_a   1.000
_cell.length_b   1.000
_cell.length_c   1.000
_cell.angle_alpha   90.00
_cell.angle_beta   90.00
_cell.angle_gamma   90.00
#
_symmetry.space_group_name_H-M   'P 1'
#
loop_
_entity.id
_entity.type
_entity.pdbx_description
1 polymer ?
#
loop_
_entity_poly.entity_id
_entity_poly.type
_entity_poly.pdbx_seq_one_letter_code
_entity_poly.pdbx_strand_id
1 'polypeptide(L)'
;MTPLQRFAALTADHFTIAETVRDVEAEWGAGAPVEKIAHRVGLSELVIVTGLIDLAVVGVVTWAPLEQIAFFEAGSPVLGAIE
;
A
#
# COMPACT_ATOMS: atom_id res chain seq x y z
N MET A 1 12.87 -5.09 -15.51
CA MET A 1 12.77 -5.48 -14.09
C MET A 1 11.50 -6.30 -13.93
N THR A 2 11.58 -7.51 -13.40
CA THR A 2 10.41 -8.41 -13.21
C THR A 2 9.60 -8.01 -11.97
N PRO A 3 8.33 -8.43 -11.84
CA PRO A 3 7.54 -8.21 -10.62
C PRO A 3 8.25 -8.70 -9.35
N LEU A 4 8.90 -9.87 -9.41
CA LEU A 4 9.69 -10.41 -8.30
C LEU A 4 10.87 -9.51 -7.90
N GLN A 5 11.56 -8.93 -8.88
CA GLN A 5 12.66 -7.99 -8.62
C GLN A 5 12.16 -6.67 -8.01
N ARG A 6 10.98 -6.19 -8.40
CA ARG A 6 10.35 -5.00 -7.80
C ARG A 6 9.92 -5.26 -6.36
N PHE A 7 9.35 -6.43 -6.09
CA PHE A 7 9.00 -6.85 -4.73
C PHE A 7 10.23 -6.94 -3.83
N ALA A 8 11.33 -7.53 -4.32
CA ALA A 8 12.58 -7.62 -3.58
C ALA A 8 13.26 -6.24 -3.32
N ALA A 9 12.87 -5.20 -4.07
CA ALA A 9 13.38 -3.85 -3.88
C ALA A 9 12.59 -3.03 -2.85
N LEU A 10 11.48 -3.57 -2.31
CA LEU A 10 10.70 -2.91 -1.28
C LEU A 10 11.50 -2.77 0.01
N THR A 11 11.36 -1.61 0.65
CA THR A 11 12.03 -1.27 1.92
C THR A 11 11.11 -1.52 3.13
N ALA A 12 11.67 -1.42 4.33
CA ALA A 12 10.89 -1.46 5.58
C ALA A 12 9.77 -0.41 5.62
N ASP A 13 9.99 0.76 5.02
CA ASP A 13 8.98 1.81 4.94
C ASP A 13 7.78 1.39 4.08
N HIS A 14 8.01 0.65 2.99
CA HIS A 14 6.92 0.13 2.15
C HIS A 14 6.03 -0.84 2.94
N PHE A 15 6.64 -1.74 3.72
CA PHE A 15 5.88 -2.68 4.55
C PHE A 15 5.13 -1.94 5.66
N THR A 16 5.75 -0.94 6.30
CA THR A 16 5.08 -0.08 7.28
C THR A 16 3.87 0.65 6.68
N ILE A 17 4.01 1.17 5.45
CA ILE A 17 2.90 1.80 4.72
C ILE A 17 1.79 0.78 4.45
N ALA A 18 2.11 -0.41 3.94
CA ALA A 18 1.13 -1.44 3.64
C ALA A 18 0.37 -1.92 4.89
N GLU A 19 1.07 -2.16 6.00
CA GLU A 19 0.47 -2.50 7.28
C GLU A 19 -0.45 -1.38 7.79
N THR A 20 -0.02 -0.12 7.64
CA THR A 20 -0.84 1.03 8.01
C THR A 20 -2.10 1.14 7.14
N VAL A 21 -2.02 0.88 5.84
CA VAL A 21 -3.19 0.82 4.95
C VAL A 21 -4.18 -0.21 5.45
N ARG A 22 -3.72 -1.43 5.77
CA ARG A 22 -4.57 -2.50 6.32
C ARG A 22 -5.25 -2.08 7.62
N ASP A 23 -4.50 -1.52 8.54
CA ASP A 23 -5.02 -1.16 9.87
C ASP A 23 -6.03 0.00 9.76
N VAL A 24 -5.75 1.01 8.94
CA VAL A 24 -6.69 2.14 8.69
C VAL A 24 -7.95 1.65 7.98
N GLU A 25 -7.82 0.78 6.99
CA GLU A 25 -8.95 0.21 6.25
C GLU A 25 -9.89 -0.58 7.19
N ALA A 26 -9.31 -1.43 8.04
CA ALA A 26 -10.05 -2.21 9.03
C ALA A 26 -10.75 -1.34 10.09
N GLU A 27 -10.10 -0.28 10.56
CA GLU A 27 -10.67 0.66 11.54
C GLU A 27 -11.85 1.47 10.98
N TRP A 28 -11.82 1.78 9.69
CA TRP A 28 -12.81 2.65 9.05
C TRP A 28 -13.92 1.90 8.31
N GLY A 29 -13.68 0.65 7.91
CA GLY A 29 -14.60 -0.10 7.07
C GLY A 29 -14.69 0.44 5.63
N ALA A 30 -13.66 1.17 5.19
CA ALA A 30 -13.51 1.76 3.86
C ALA A 30 -12.01 1.91 3.55
N GLY A 31 -11.64 2.30 2.33
CA GLY A 31 -10.23 2.46 1.98
C GLY A 31 -9.51 3.51 2.83
N ALA A 32 -8.20 3.34 2.98
CA ALA A 32 -7.32 4.17 3.78
C ALA A 32 -6.91 5.47 3.05
N PRO A 33 -7.29 6.66 3.55
CA PRO A 33 -6.88 7.93 2.94
C PRO A 33 -5.39 8.24 3.14
N VAL A 34 -4.73 8.84 2.15
CA VAL A 34 -3.30 9.19 2.20
C VAL A 34 -2.94 10.02 3.42
N GLU A 35 -3.72 11.05 3.74
CA GLU A 35 -3.49 11.94 4.89
C GLU A 35 -3.37 11.13 6.20
N LYS A 36 -4.23 10.13 6.37
CA LYS A 36 -4.26 9.28 7.58
C LYS A 36 -3.09 8.33 7.66
N ILE A 37 -2.71 7.75 6.52
CA ILE A 37 -1.53 6.91 6.41
C ILE A 37 -0.28 7.76 6.74
N ALA A 38 -0.16 8.93 6.13
CA ALA A 38 0.94 9.87 6.35
C ALA A 38 1.08 10.27 7.82
N HIS A 39 -0.03 10.65 8.45
CA HIS A 39 -0.06 11.01 9.86
C HIS A 39 0.37 9.84 10.77
N ARG A 40 -0.04 8.61 10.47
CA ARG A 40 0.24 7.44 11.32
C ARG A 40 1.65 6.89 11.13
N VAL A 41 2.17 6.90 9.90
CA VAL A 41 3.56 6.50 9.61
C VAL A 41 4.55 7.60 10.01
N GLY A 42 4.11 8.86 10.07
CA GLY A 42 4.97 10.01 10.38
C GLY A 42 5.82 10.47 9.19
N LEU A 43 5.35 10.22 7.96
CA LEU A 43 6.00 10.60 6.71
C LEU A 43 5.16 11.62 5.95
N SER A 44 5.77 12.31 4.98
CA SER A 44 5.02 13.23 4.12
C SER A 44 4.11 12.47 3.16
N GLU A 45 2.99 13.09 2.78
CA GLU A 45 2.04 12.51 1.82
C GLU A 45 2.70 12.14 0.48
N LEU A 46 3.71 12.92 0.04
CA LEU A 46 4.48 12.60 -1.18
C LEU A 46 5.21 11.24 -1.06
N VAL A 47 5.81 10.96 0.11
CA VAL A 47 6.48 9.69 0.37
C VAL A 47 5.46 8.55 0.43
N ILE A 48 4.31 8.78 1.05
CA ILE A 48 3.21 7.80 1.08
C ILE A 48 2.72 7.48 -0.32
N VAL A 49 2.42 8.49 -1.14
CA VAL A 49 1.95 8.30 -2.52
C VAL A 49 2.98 7.52 -3.33
N THR A 50 4.26 7.84 -3.18
CA THR A 50 5.34 7.10 -3.87
C THR A 50 5.35 5.63 -3.44
N GLY A 51 5.32 5.36 -2.12
CA GLY A 51 5.27 4.00 -1.60
C GLY A 51 4.00 3.24 -2.04
N LEU A 52 2.85 3.89 -2.10
CA LEU A 52 1.59 3.29 -2.58
C LEU A 52 1.66 2.92 -4.07
N ILE A 53 2.31 3.74 -4.91
CA ILE A 53 2.55 3.41 -6.32
C ILE A 53 3.42 2.16 -6.42
N ASP A 54 4.52 2.10 -5.66
CA ASP A 54 5.44 0.97 -5.68
C ASP A 54 4.77 -0.33 -5.18
N LEU A 55 3.99 -0.24 -4.11
CA LEU A 55 3.18 -1.34 -3.57
C LEU A 55 2.08 -1.79 -4.52
N ALA A 56 1.43 -0.86 -5.24
CA ALA A 56 0.40 -1.20 -6.21
C ALA A 56 0.97 -1.93 -7.44
N VAL A 57 2.18 -1.57 -7.87
CA VAL A 57 2.87 -2.23 -9.00
C VAL A 57 3.16 -3.70 -8.72
N VAL A 58 3.37 -4.07 -7.46
CA VAL A 58 3.58 -5.47 -7.04
C VAL A 58 2.31 -6.14 -6.53
N GLY A 59 1.18 -5.43 -6.54
CA GLY A 59 -0.10 -5.92 -6.07
C GLY A 59 -0.09 -6.26 -4.59
N VAL A 60 0.41 -5.36 -3.74
CA VAL A 60 0.25 -5.44 -2.26
C VAL A 60 -0.91 -4.56 -1.79
N VAL A 61 -1.20 -3.49 -2.52
CA VAL A 61 -2.34 -2.59 -2.29
C VAL A 61 -3.00 -2.26 -3.64
N THR A 62 -4.27 -1.86 -3.60
CA THR A 62 -4.91 -1.14 -4.70
C THR A 62 -4.88 0.35 -4.39
N TRP A 63 -4.41 1.17 -5.33
CA TRP A 63 -4.26 2.61 -5.17
C TRP A 63 -5.26 3.37 -6.07
N ALA A 64 -6.11 4.21 -5.48
CA ALA A 64 -7.11 5.05 -6.15
C ALA A 64 -6.68 6.54 -6.11
N PRO A 65 -5.95 7.03 -7.13
CA PRO A 65 -5.26 8.33 -7.07
C PRO A 65 -6.20 9.55 -7.05
N LEU A 66 -7.37 9.46 -7.69
CA LEU A 66 -8.32 10.58 -7.74
C LEU A 66 -8.98 10.84 -6.38
N GLU A 67 -9.17 9.78 -5.61
CA GLU A 67 -9.80 9.82 -4.28
C GLU A 67 -8.77 9.95 -3.16
N GLN A 68 -7.49 9.75 -3.49
CA GLN A 68 -6.37 9.66 -2.56
C GLN A 68 -6.57 8.57 -1.49
N ILE A 69 -7.05 7.40 -1.93
CA ILE A 69 -7.38 6.27 -1.06
C ILE A 69 -6.66 5.00 -1.52
N ALA A 70 -6.19 4.19 -0.57
CA ALA A 70 -5.59 2.88 -0.81
C ALA A 70 -6.38 1.76 -0.11
N PHE A 71 -6.36 0.57 -0.69
CA PHE A 71 -7.03 -0.63 -0.17
C PHE A 71 -6.03 -1.77 -0.07
N PHE A 72 -5.92 -2.39 1.10
CA PHE A 72 -5.09 -3.57 1.31
C PHE A 72 -5.82 -4.84 0.85
N GLU A 73 -7.09 -5.01 1.21
CA GLU A 73 -7.83 -6.24 0.89
C GLU A 73 -8.02 -6.45 -0.62
N ALA A 74 -8.33 -5.38 -1.35
CA ALA A 74 -8.43 -5.43 -2.81
C ALA A 74 -7.05 -5.60 -3.50
N GLY A 75 -5.98 -5.28 -2.78
CA GLY A 75 -4.60 -5.40 -3.24
C GLY A 75 -3.91 -6.68 -2.81
N SER A 76 -4.62 -7.70 -2.28
CA SER A 76 -3.96 -8.91 -1.79
C SER A 76 -3.09 -9.55 -2.90
N PRO A 77 -1.80 -9.81 -2.65
CA PRO A 77 -0.92 -10.35 -3.67
C PRO A 77 -1.43 -11.70 -4.14
N VAL A 78 -1.52 -11.87 -5.45
CA VAL A 78 -1.73 -13.15 -6.16
C VAL A 78 -0.50 -14.06 -6.01
N LEU A 79 0.07 -14.13 -4.81
CA LEU A 79 1.11 -15.08 -4.40
C LEU A 79 0.52 -16.25 -3.60
N GLY A 80 -0.80 -16.24 -3.36
CA GLY A 80 -1.56 -17.38 -2.83
C GLY A 80 -2.15 -18.33 -3.89
N ALA A 81 -1.92 -18.08 -5.18
CA ALA A 81 -2.45 -18.89 -6.29
C ALA A 81 -1.36 -19.68 -7.03
N ILE A 82 -0.36 -20.18 -6.28
CA ILE A 82 0.45 -21.31 -6.75
C ILE A 82 -0.05 -22.53 -5.98
N GLU A 83 -1.06 -23.20 -6.54
CA GLU A 83 -1.27 -24.65 -6.33
C GLU A 83 -0.31 -25.43 -7.23
#